data_AF-A0A2G6GN21-F1
#
_entry.id   AF-A0A2G6GN21-F1
#
_cell.length_a   1.000
_cell.length_b   1.000
_cell.length_c   1.000
_cell.angle_alpha   90.00
_cell.angle_beta   90.00
_cell.angle_gamma   90.00
#
_symmetry.space_group_name_H-M   'P 1'
#
loop_
_entity.id
_entity.type
_entity.pdbx_description
1 polymer ?
#
loop_
_entity_poly.entity_id
_entity_poly.type
_entity_poly.pdbx_seq_one_letter_code
_entity_poly.pdbx_strand_id
1 'polypeptide(L)'
;MTKTQLPPIKIFVFGTLRKGCRLHYYMDGCVDAGIRYTRGQLMMAVNGNAYIDFSVKDAVTVGELYYTDFSGLLRIDHLESASGEFPKGYDLNLIPIQKDAKITNNEEDIEYAFVYIYRNKDRKITSGDWALRRRPVEEIRQYLESQNDRNPESLIRYVQSLKKD
;
A
#
# COMPACT_ATOMS: atom_id res chain seq x y z
N MET A 1 -17.58 -26.63 -4.56
CA MET A 1 -16.30 -25.89 -4.58
C MET A 1 -16.56 -24.52 -3.98
N THR A 2 -16.20 -24.31 -2.72
CA THR A 2 -16.23 -22.98 -2.10
C THR A 2 -15.23 -22.10 -2.84
N LYS A 3 -15.70 -21.02 -3.49
CA LYS A 3 -14.79 -20.00 -4.04
C LYS A 3 -13.91 -19.53 -2.88
N THR A 4 -12.60 -19.80 -2.95
CA THR A 4 -11.67 -19.26 -1.97
C THR A 4 -11.74 -17.74 -2.09
N GLN A 5 -12.33 -17.10 -1.08
CA GLN A 5 -12.46 -15.65 -1.05
C GLN A 5 -11.05 -15.06 -0.95
N LEU A 6 -10.75 -14.08 -1.81
CA LEU A 6 -9.48 -13.36 -1.72
C LEU A 6 -9.38 -12.64 -0.37
N PRO A 7 -8.18 -12.57 0.22
CA PRO A 7 -7.97 -11.75 1.40
C PRO A 7 -8.37 -10.28 1.18
N PRO A 8 -8.83 -9.57 2.23
CA PRO A 8 -9.48 -8.27 2.10
C PRO A 8 -8.55 -7.10 1.76
N ILE A 9 -7.23 -7.25 1.84
CA ILE A 9 -6.29 -6.12 1.72
C ILE A 9 -5.49 -6.27 0.43
N LYS A 10 -5.63 -5.30 -0.48
CA LYS A 10 -4.77 -5.14 -1.66
C LYS A 10 -3.50 -4.36 -1.30
N ILE A 11 -2.33 -4.96 -1.46
CA ILE A 11 -1.04 -4.30 -1.24
C ILE A 11 -0.23 -4.31 -2.54
N PHE A 12 0.20 -3.13 -2.97
CA PHE A 12 1.13 -2.92 -4.06
C PHE A 12 2.56 -2.78 -3.52
N VAL A 13 3.48 -3.59 -4.03
CA VAL A 13 4.91 -3.56 -3.67
C VAL A 13 5.77 -3.30 -4.90
N PHE A 14 6.78 -2.44 -4.77
CA PHE A 14 7.61 -2.01 -5.91
C PHE A 14 9.13 -2.10 -5.64
N GLY A 15 9.52 -2.42 -4.41
CA GLY A 15 10.92 -2.45 -3.96
C GLY A 15 11.33 -3.81 -3.40
N THR A 16 11.94 -3.80 -2.21
CA THR A 16 12.56 -4.97 -1.57
C THR A 16 11.60 -6.09 -1.18
N LEU A 17 10.29 -5.83 -1.16
CA LEU A 17 9.22 -6.80 -0.91
C LEU A 17 8.80 -7.60 -2.16
N ARG A 18 9.27 -7.20 -3.36
CA ARG A 18 8.97 -7.91 -4.61
C ARG A 18 9.53 -9.33 -4.63
N LYS A 19 8.93 -10.20 -5.44
CA LYS A 19 9.38 -11.59 -5.60
C LYS A 19 10.85 -11.67 -6.00
N GLY A 20 11.61 -12.45 -5.23
CA GLY A 20 13.07 -12.61 -5.43
C GLY A 20 13.93 -11.52 -4.81
N CYS A 21 13.33 -10.49 -4.18
CA CYS A 21 14.07 -9.48 -3.41
C CYS A 21 14.22 -9.87 -1.94
N ARG A 22 15.17 -9.20 -1.26
CA ARG A 22 15.63 -9.60 0.09
C ARG A 22 14.55 -9.68 1.16
N LEU A 23 13.48 -8.87 1.09
CA LEU A 23 12.41 -8.82 2.10
C LEU A 23 11.15 -9.57 1.66
N HIS A 24 11.18 -10.31 0.54
CA HIS A 24 9.99 -10.96 0.01
C HIS A 24 9.35 -11.96 0.99
N TYR A 25 10.12 -12.56 1.90
CA TYR A 25 9.61 -13.49 2.91
C TYR A 25 8.57 -12.85 3.85
N TYR A 26 8.50 -11.51 3.97
CA TYR A 26 7.41 -10.85 4.68
C TYR A 26 6.06 -10.96 3.97
N MET A 27 6.07 -11.30 2.68
CA MET A 27 4.88 -11.55 1.86
C MET A 27 4.38 -13.00 1.98
N ASP A 28 5.01 -13.85 2.80
CA ASP A 28 4.60 -15.25 2.98
C ASP A 28 3.14 -15.35 3.47
N GLY A 29 2.32 -16.07 2.71
CA GLY A 29 0.87 -16.21 2.92
C GLY A 29 0.02 -15.21 2.15
N CYS A 30 0.63 -14.25 1.45
CA CYS A 30 -0.10 -13.37 0.53
C CYS A 30 -0.40 -14.07 -0.80
N VAL A 31 -1.51 -13.69 -1.44
CA VAL A 31 -1.91 -14.19 -2.76
C VAL A 31 -1.41 -13.23 -3.84
N ASP A 32 -0.51 -13.69 -4.70
CA ASP A 32 0.02 -12.94 -5.85
C ASP A 32 -1.09 -12.68 -6.89
N ALA A 33 -1.24 -11.41 -7.30
CA ALA A 33 -2.21 -10.93 -8.27
C ALA A 33 -1.56 -10.34 -9.53
N GLY A 34 -0.25 -10.54 -9.68
CA GLY A 34 0.54 -10.16 -10.84
C GLY A 34 1.02 -8.71 -10.84
N ILE A 35 1.65 -8.36 -11.95
CA ILE A 35 2.27 -7.05 -12.16
C ILE A 35 1.20 -5.96 -12.25
N ARG A 36 1.51 -4.80 -11.65
CA ARG A 36 0.73 -3.56 -11.76
C ARG A 36 1.66 -2.37 -11.91
N TYR A 37 1.09 -1.26 -12.36
CA TYR A 37 1.81 -0.03 -12.65
C TYR A 37 1.17 1.15 -11.94
N THR A 38 1.97 2.14 -11.56
CA THR A 38 1.48 3.40 -10.99
C THR A 38 2.29 4.58 -11.54
N ARG A 39 1.72 5.78 -11.52
CA ARG A 39 2.46 7.00 -11.89
C ARG A 39 3.48 7.34 -10.82
N GLY A 40 4.63 7.83 -11.27
CA GLY A 40 5.72 8.28 -10.42
C GLY A 40 7.03 7.59 -10.78
N GLN A 41 8.13 8.27 -10.47
CA GLN A 41 9.47 7.79 -10.73
C GLN A 41 9.93 6.89 -9.58
N LEU A 42 10.39 5.68 -9.91
CA LEU A 42 11.08 4.84 -8.94
C LEU A 42 12.46 5.46 -8.65
N MET A 43 12.75 5.68 -7.38
CA MET A 43 13.95 6.32 -6.88
C MET A 43 14.64 5.43 -5.85
N MET A 44 15.95 5.60 -5.70
CA MET A 44 16.75 4.96 -4.67
C MET A 44 17.25 6.03 -3.69
N ALA A 45 16.90 5.87 -2.42
CA ALA A 45 17.41 6.70 -1.33
C ALA A 45 18.88 6.38 -1.05
N VAL A 46 19.58 7.30 -0.37
CA VAL A 46 21.02 7.19 -0.04
C VAL A 46 21.36 5.91 0.73
N ASN A 47 20.41 5.39 1.51
CA ASN A 47 20.54 4.15 2.27
C ASN A 47 20.19 2.88 1.46
N GLY A 48 20.01 2.99 0.14
CA GLY A 48 19.72 1.87 -0.77
C GLY A 48 18.25 1.46 -0.82
N ASN A 49 17.32 2.20 -0.21
CA ASN A 49 15.90 1.86 -0.19
C ASN A 49 15.13 2.50 -1.34
N ALA A 50 14.16 1.75 -1.89
CA ALA A 50 13.35 2.21 -2.99
C ALA A 50 12.17 3.07 -2.51
N TYR A 51 11.88 4.17 -3.20
CA TYR A 51 10.66 4.96 -3.00
C TYR A 51 10.12 5.48 -4.33
N ILE A 52 8.87 5.92 -4.36
CA ILE A 52 8.26 6.52 -5.55
C ILE A 52 8.19 8.03 -5.36
N ASP A 53 8.73 8.78 -6.31
CA ASP A 53 8.50 10.22 -6.44
C ASP A 53 7.28 10.47 -7.33
N PHE A 54 6.15 10.78 -6.70
CA PHE A 54 4.89 11.08 -7.38
C PHE A 54 4.84 12.48 -8.04
N SER A 55 5.86 13.32 -7.84
CA SER A 55 5.92 14.62 -8.52
C SER A 55 6.28 14.50 -10.00
N VAL A 56 6.96 13.40 -10.39
CA VAL A 56 7.33 13.09 -11.77
C VAL A 56 6.18 12.39 -12.49
N LYS A 57 5.30 13.17 -13.12
CA LYS A 57 4.03 12.68 -13.68
C LYS A 57 4.16 11.79 -14.92
N ASP A 58 5.24 11.96 -15.69
CA ASP A 58 5.46 11.22 -16.94
C ASP A 58 6.20 9.89 -16.73
N ALA A 59 6.61 9.60 -15.50
CA ALA A 59 7.25 8.35 -15.14
C ALA A 59 6.23 7.30 -14.69
N VAL A 60 6.56 6.03 -14.93
CA VAL A 60 5.76 4.88 -14.52
C VAL A 60 6.63 3.96 -13.68
N THR A 61 6.13 3.61 -12.50
CA THR A 61 6.74 2.60 -11.62
C THR A 61 6.02 1.28 -11.79
N VAL A 62 6.80 0.21 -12.00
CA VAL A 62 6.33 -1.17 -12.03
C VAL A 62 6.43 -1.79 -10.64
N GLY A 63 5.42 -2.58 -10.27
CA GLY A 63 5.41 -3.37 -9.05
C GLY A 63 4.51 -4.59 -9.16
N GLU A 64 4.26 -5.22 -8.03
CA GLU A 64 3.47 -6.45 -7.89
C GLU A 64 2.31 -6.18 -6.93
N LEU A 65 1.14 -6.71 -7.28
CA LEU A 65 -0.04 -6.65 -6.42
C LEU A 65 -0.20 -7.96 -5.67
N TYR A 66 -0.49 -7.85 -4.38
CA TYR A 66 -0.77 -8.97 -3.50
C TYR A 66 -2.09 -8.75 -2.75
N TYR A 67 -2.81 -9.83 -2.47
CA TYR A 67 -3.89 -9.84 -1.49
C TYR A 67 -3.37 -10.43 -0.18
N THR A 68 -3.65 -9.76 0.93
CA THR A 68 -3.28 -10.22 2.26
C THR A 68 -4.40 -10.00 3.28
N ASP A 69 -4.31 -10.69 4.40
CA ASP A 69 -5.18 -10.45 5.54
C ASP A 69 -4.55 -9.43 6.51
N PHE A 70 -5.24 -9.14 7.61
CA PHE A 70 -4.75 -8.17 8.58
C PHE A 70 -3.44 -8.63 9.24
N SER A 71 -3.23 -9.95 9.42
CA SER A 71 -2.00 -10.48 10.01
C SER A 71 -0.79 -10.28 9.09
N GLY A 72 -0.97 -10.45 7.78
CA GLY A 72 0.07 -10.15 6.79
C GLY A 72 0.38 -8.66 6.73
N LEU A 73 -0.65 -7.80 6.80
CA LEU A 73 -0.42 -6.35 6.91
C LEU A 73 0.42 -5.99 8.14
N LEU A 74 0.07 -6.52 9.32
CA LEU A 74 0.83 -6.26 10.56
C LEU A 74 2.29 -6.72 10.46
N ARG A 75 2.56 -7.81 9.72
CA ARG A 75 3.91 -8.31 9.51
C ARG A 75 4.76 -7.34 8.69
N ILE A 76 4.17 -6.73 7.67
CA ILE A 76 4.82 -5.68 6.87
C ILE A 76 4.95 -4.41 7.71
N ASP A 77 3.92 -4.03 8.47
CA ASP A 77 3.95 -2.82 9.31
C ASP A 77 5.03 -2.89 10.40
N HIS A 78 5.26 -4.09 10.94
CA HIS A 78 6.32 -4.32 11.92
C HIS A 78 7.71 -3.98 11.38
N LEU A 79 7.94 -4.06 10.06
CA LEU A 79 9.21 -3.65 9.44
C LEU A 79 9.56 -2.19 9.75
N GLU A 80 8.60 -1.28 9.70
CA GLU A 80 8.78 0.14 10.06
C GLU A 80 9.21 0.33 11.51
N SER A 81 8.73 -0.55 12.39
CA SER A 81 8.90 -0.41 13.84
C SER A 81 10.20 -1.06 14.35
N ALA A 82 10.65 -2.15 13.71
CA ALA A 82 11.63 -3.05 14.30
C ALA A 82 12.91 -3.28 13.48
N SER A 83 12.92 -2.97 12.18
CA SER A 83 14.03 -3.36 11.31
C SER A 83 14.96 -2.19 10.95
N GLY A 84 16.28 -2.43 10.96
CA GLY A 84 17.23 -1.55 10.29
C GLY A 84 17.22 -1.68 8.76
N GLU A 85 16.57 -2.72 8.24
CA GLU A 85 16.50 -3.06 6.81
C GLU A 85 15.33 -2.41 6.08
N PHE A 86 14.34 -1.94 6.84
CA PHE A 86 13.23 -1.11 6.37
C PHE A 86 13.32 0.21 7.15
N PRO A 87 13.90 1.26 6.56
CA PRO A 87 14.26 2.44 7.32
C PRO A 87 12.98 3.13 7.79
N LYS A 88 13.00 3.59 9.04
CA LYS A 88 11.93 4.44 9.58
C LYS A 88 11.60 5.53 8.58
N GLY A 89 10.33 5.63 8.23
CA GLY A 89 9.91 6.68 7.32
C GLY A 89 8.82 6.27 6.38
N TYR A 90 8.49 5.00 6.17
CA TYR A 90 7.37 4.67 5.30
C TYR A 90 6.05 4.76 6.05
N ASP A 91 5.05 5.30 5.37
CA ASP A 91 3.67 5.24 5.82
C ASP A 91 2.83 4.45 4.83
N LEU A 92 1.90 3.68 5.38
CA LEU A 92 0.84 3.07 4.60
C LEU A 92 -0.05 4.18 3.99
N ASN A 93 -0.14 4.14 2.67
CA ASN A 93 -0.96 5.02 1.86
C ASN A 93 -1.80 4.21 0.89
N LEU A 94 -2.77 4.86 0.27
CA LEU A 94 -3.61 4.30 -0.77
C LEU A 94 -3.33 5.06 -2.06
N ILE A 95 -2.94 4.34 -3.13
CA ILE A 95 -2.60 4.91 -4.44
C ILE A 95 -3.41 4.25 -5.57
N PRO A 96 -3.59 4.96 -6.70
CA PRO A 96 -4.09 4.33 -7.92
C PRO A 96 -3.01 3.45 -8.56
N ILE A 97 -3.43 2.31 -9.09
CA ILE A 97 -2.62 1.36 -9.85
C ILE A 97 -3.40 0.89 -11.09
N GLN A 98 -2.71 0.42 -12.12
CA GLN A 98 -3.30 -0.06 -13.37
C GLN A 98 -2.64 -1.37 -13.84
N LYS A 99 -3.36 -2.14 -14.66
CA LYS A 99 -2.85 -3.38 -15.27
C LYS A 99 -1.89 -3.14 -16.43
N ASP A 100 -2.02 -2.01 -17.12
CA ASP A 100 -1.19 -1.64 -18.26
C ASP A 100 -0.12 -0.61 -17.85
N ALA A 101 1.04 -0.68 -18.50
CA ALA A 101 2.10 0.30 -18.36
C ALA A 101 1.71 1.65 -18.97
N LYS A 102 0.78 1.66 -19.95
CA LYS A 102 0.23 2.89 -20.52
C LYS A 102 -0.82 3.47 -19.58
N ILE A 103 -0.37 4.26 -18.60
CA ILE A 103 -1.25 4.82 -17.57
C ILE A 103 -2.26 5.81 -18.17
N THR A 104 -3.55 5.45 -18.11
CA THR A 104 -4.66 6.29 -18.58
C THR A 104 -5.26 7.12 -17.44
N ASN A 105 -6.13 8.08 -17.77
CA ASN A 105 -7.00 8.75 -16.79
C ASN A 105 -8.41 8.16 -16.78
N ASN A 106 -8.62 7.01 -17.43
CA ASN A 106 -9.92 6.36 -17.46
C ASN A 106 -10.19 5.73 -16.09
N GLU A 107 -11.28 6.14 -15.43
CA GLU A 107 -11.61 5.67 -14.09
C GLU A 107 -11.89 4.16 -14.04
N GLU A 108 -12.37 3.58 -15.14
CA GLU A 108 -12.65 2.13 -15.24
C GLU A 108 -11.39 1.26 -15.20
N ASP A 109 -10.24 1.83 -15.59
CA ASP A 109 -8.95 1.12 -15.62
C ASP A 109 -8.16 1.29 -14.31
N ILE A 110 -8.64 2.13 -13.39
CA ILE A 110 -7.95 2.46 -12.15
C ILE A 110 -8.43 1.53 -11.02
N GLU A 111 -7.51 0.69 -10.54
CA GLU A 111 -7.65 0.01 -9.27
C GLU A 111 -6.93 0.82 -8.18
N TYR A 112 -7.32 0.62 -6.91
CA TYR A 112 -6.57 1.17 -5.78
C TYR A 112 -5.95 0.04 -4.96
N ALA A 113 -4.78 0.31 -4.38
CA ALA A 113 -4.11 -0.58 -3.46
C ALA A 113 -3.35 0.19 -2.39
N PHE A 114 -3.14 -0.46 -1.24
CA PHE A 114 -2.28 0.04 -0.19
C PHE A 114 -0.83 -0.09 -0.59
N VAL A 115 0.01 0.84 -0.15
CA VAL A 115 1.44 0.88 -0.46
C VAL A 115 2.18 1.57 0.68
N TYR A 116 3.38 1.10 0.99
CA TYR A 116 4.29 1.81 1.89
C TYR A 116 5.06 2.86 1.08
N ILE A 117 4.89 4.15 1.43
CA ILE A 117 5.57 5.28 0.77
C ILE A 117 6.46 5.98 1.77
N TYR A 118 7.71 6.22 1.38
CA TYR A 118 8.68 6.94 2.18
C TYR A 118 8.26 8.41 2.42
N ARG A 119 8.28 8.83 3.69
CA ARG A 119 8.07 10.21 4.14
C ARG A 119 9.27 11.06 3.74
N ASN A 120 9.23 11.58 2.51
CA ASN A 120 10.19 12.60 2.07
C ASN A 120 9.97 13.97 2.75
N LYS A 121 8.86 14.16 3.50
CA LYS A 121 8.51 15.38 4.23
C LYS A 121 7.74 15.04 5.51
N ASP A 122 7.79 15.95 6.49
CA ASP A 122 7.00 15.85 7.71
C ASP A 122 5.50 15.78 7.41
N ARG A 123 4.78 14.92 8.13
CA ARG A 123 3.32 14.87 8.05
C ARG A 123 2.73 16.06 8.80
N LYS A 124 1.96 16.88 8.08
CA LYS A 124 1.14 17.92 8.69
C LYS A 124 -0.11 17.27 9.32
N ILE A 125 -0.29 17.44 10.63
CA ILE A 125 -1.54 17.10 11.32
C ILE A 125 -2.47 18.30 11.13
N THR A 126 -3.38 18.22 10.15
CA THR A 126 -4.26 19.33 9.76
C THR A 126 -5.21 19.76 10.88
N SER A 127 -5.64 18.81 11.71
CA SER A 127 -6.49 19.07 12.89
C SER A 127 -5.76 19.86 13.99
N GLY A 128 -4.43 19.89 14.00
CA GLY A 128 -3.63 20.38 15.13
C GLY A 128 -3.67 19.49 16.38
N ASP A 129 -4.44 18.39 16.37
CA ASP A 129 -4.60 17.47 17.50
C ASP A 129 -3.93 16.13 17.21
N TRP A 130 -2.93 15.79 18.02
CA TRP A 130 -2.19 14.53 17.95
C TRP A 130 -3.07 13.29 18.13
N ALA A 131 -4.15 13.39 18.91
CA ALA A 131 -5.09 12.30 19.14
C ALA A 131 -5.89 11.99 17.86
N LEU A 132 -6.21 13.02 17.08
CA LEU A 132 -6.95 12.93 15.82
C LEU A 132 -6.05 12.65 14.61
N ARG A 133 -4.76 12.36 14.82
CA ARG A 133 -3.88 12.00 13.71
C ARG A 133 -4.36 10.70 13.06
N ARG A 134 -4.22 10.65 11.73
CA ARG A 134 -4.56 9.47 10.94
C ARG A 134 -3.71 8.26 11.31
N ARG A 135 -4.33 7.08 11.46
CA ARG A 135 -3.67 5.81 11.76
C ARG A 135 -4.19 4.73 10.80
N PRO A 136 -3.67 4.64 9.57
CA PRO A 136 -4.25 3.80 8.52
C PRO A 136 -4.41 2.32 8.89
N VAL A 137 -3.44 1.74 9.60
CA VAL A 137 -3.51 0.34 10.04
C VAL A 137 -4.63 0.13 11.05
N GLU A 138 -4.82 1.08 11.96
CA GLU A 138 -5.91 1.06 12.95
C GLU A 138 -7.28 1.22 12.28
N GLU A 139 -7.39 2.13 11.30
CA GLU A 139 -8.60 2.31 10.49
C GLU A 139 -8.99 1.01 9.76
N ILE A 140 -8.01 0.33 9.16
CA ILE A 140 -8.23 -0.96 8.51
C ILE A 140 -8.70 -2.01 9.52
N ARG A 141 -8.09 -2.07 10.70
CA ARG A 141 -8.50 -2.99 11.78
C ARG A 141 -9.97 -2.80 12.14
N GLN A 142 -10.36 -1.57 12.47
CA GLN A 142 -11.72 -1.22 12.88
C GLN A 142 -12.75 -1.58 11.80
N TYR A 143 -12.42 -1.33 10.52
CA TYR A 143 -13.27 -1.75 9.41
C TYR A 143 -13.45 -3.28 9.37
N LEU A 144 -12.35 -4.02 9.44
CA LEU A 144 -12.35 -5.49 9.35
C LEU A 144 -12.97 -6.19 10.56
N GLU A 145 -13.06 -5.51 11.70
CA GLU A 145 -13.73 -5.98 12.92
C GLU A 145 -15.23 -5.63 12.93
N SER A 146 -15.61 -4.48 12.35
CA SER A 146 -17.00 -4.01 12.33
C SER A 146 -17.84 -4.58 11.19
N GLN A 147 -17.20 -5.10 10.14
CA GLN A 147 -17.89 -5.62 8.95
C GLN A 147 -17.64 -7.12 8.77
N ASN A 148 -18.70 -7.86 8.42
CA ASN A 148 -18.56 -9.23 7.90
C ASN A 148 -18.12 -9.26 6.43
N ASP A 149 -18.18 -8.11 5.73
CA ASP A 149 -17.72 -8.00 4.35
C ASP A 149 -16.20 -7.88 4.28
N ARG A 150 -15.57 -8.95 3.77
CA ARG A 150 -14.13 -9.04 3.52
C ARG A 150 -13.76 -8.70 2.07
N ASN A 151 -14.62 -7.96 1.36
CA ASN A 151 -14.35 -7.50 -0.01
C ASN A 151 -13.29 -6.37 -0.02
N PRO A 152 -12.19 -6.53 -0.79
CA PRO A 152 -11.16 -5.49 -0.90
C PRO A 152 -11.64 -4.11 -1.36
N GLU A 153 -12.62 -4.05 -2.26
CA GLU A 153 -13.14 -2.77 -2.77
C GLU A 153 -13.98 -2.04 -1.74
N SER A 154 -14.63 -2.76 -0.83
CA SER A 154 -15.39 -2.14 0.26
C SER A 154 -14.45 -1.48 1.27
N LEU A 155 -13.34 -2.15 1.63
CA LEU A 155 -12.29 -1.56 2.47
C LEU A 155 -11.66 -0.33 1.82
N ILE A 156 -11.36 -0.38 0.51
CA ILE A 156 -10.80 0.76 -0.22
C ILE A 156 -11.74 1.95 -0.20
N ARG A 157 -13.03 1.74 -0.47
CA ARG A 157 -14.03 2.81 -0.46
C ARG A 157 -14.16 3.45 0.92
N TYR A 158 -14.15 2.64 1.98
CA TYR A 158 -14.11 3.14 3.36
C TYR A 158 -12.89 4.02 3.62
N VAL A 159 -11.69 3.55 3.28
CA VAL A 159 -10.47 4.34 3.52
C VAL A 159 -10.43 5.61 2.65
N GLN A 160 -10.99 5.59 1.44
CA GLN A 160 -11.13 6.79 0.61
C GLN A 160 -12.11 7.81 1.19
N SER A 161 -13.20 7.39 1.84
CA SER A 161 -14.15 8.33 2.45
C SER A 161 -13.53 9.08 3.63
N LEU A 162 -12.59 8.46 4.36
CA LEU A 162 -11.83 9.11 5.43
C LEU A 162 -10.84 10.19 4.96
N LYS A 163 -10.48 10.22 3.67
CA LYS A 163 -9.54 11.20 3.10
C LYS A 163 -10.19 12.51 2.62
N LYS A 164 -11.53 12.63 2.72
CA LYS A 164 -12.27 13.79 2.20
C LYS A 164 -12.41 14.97 3.19
N ASP A 165 -11.77 14.88 4.36
CA ASP A 165 -11.67 15.94 5.37
C ASP A 165 -10.26 16.58 5.38
#